data_AF-A0A2I0VIR8-F1
#
_entry.id   AF-A0A2I0VIR8-F1
#
_cell.length_a   1.000
_cell.length_b   1.000
_cell.length_c   1.000
_cell.angle_alpha   90.00
_cell.angle_beta   90.00
_cell.angle_gamma   90.00
#
_symmetry.space_group_name_H-M   'P 1'
#
loop_
_entity.id
_entity.type
_entity.pdbx_description
1 polymer ?
#
loop_
_entity_poly.entity_id
_entity_poly.type
_entity_poly.pdbx_seq_one_letter_code
_entity_poly.pdbx_strand_id
1 'polypeptide(L)' 'MQAAIYFNKIQCFCFEEQTLLPGEQIDMPVFFYIDPEFATDPKMDGINNLILSYTFFNVK' A
#
# COMPACT_ATOMS: atom_id res chain seq x y z
N MET A 1 6.98 -6.07 11.72
CA MET A 1 5.81 -5.39 11.10
C MET A 1 4.78 -5.10 12.17
N GLN A 2 5.02 -4.12 13.05
CA GLN A 2 4.10 -3.80 14.17
C GLN A 2 2.88 -3.00 13.71
N ALA A 3 3.08 -1.97 12.88
CA ALA A 3 2.01 -1.11 12.38
C ALA A 3 1.17 -1.71 11.24
N ALA A 4 1.64 -2.81 10.63
CA ALA A 4 1.02 -3.37 9.43
C ALA A 4 -0.39 -3.92 9.68
N ILE A 5 -0.72 -4.29 10.92
CA ILE A 5 -2.06 -4.77 11.30
C ILE A 5 -3.12 -3.67 11.23
N TYR A 6 -2.73 -2.40 11.36
CA TYR A 6 -3.62 -1.25 11.22
C TYR A 6 -3.70 -0.76 9.78
N PHE A 7 -2.85 -1.28 8.89
CA PHE A 7 -2.86 -0.90 7.49
C PHE A 7 -3.93 -1.70 6.75
N ASN A 8 -5.05 -1.04 6.49
CA ASN A 8 -6.15 -1.59 5.71
C ASN A 8 -6.02 -1.14 4.26
N LYS A 9 -5.81 -2.13 3.41
CA LYS A 9 -5.72 -1.93 1.98
C LYS A 9 -7.12 -2.00 1.37
N ILE A 10 -7.69 -0.83 1.06
CA ILE A 10 -9.09 -0.70 0.63
C ILE A 10 -9.29 -1.22 -0.79
N GLN A 11 -8.40 -0.84 -1.71
CA GLN A 11 -8.38 -1.45 -3.03
C GLN A 11 -7.42 -2.63 -3.01
N CYS A 12 -7.91 -3.79 -3.44
CA CYS A 12 -7.03 -4.86 -3.82
C CYS A 12 -6.03 -4.25 -4.83
N PHE A 13 -4.73 -4.40 -4.56
CA PHE A 13 -3.70 -4.45 -5.59
C PHE A 13 -3.98 -5.72 -6.43
N CYS A 14 -5.20 -5.90 -6.91
CA CYS A 14 -5.40 -6.43 -8.22
C CYS A 14 -4.75 -5.39 -9.12
N PHE A 15 -3.42 -5.47 -9.17
CA PHE A 15 -2.73 -5.37 -10.43
C PHE A 15 -3.39 -6.44 -11.30
N GLU A 16 -4.60 -6.15 -11.78
CA GLU A 16 -5.07 -6.74 -13.02
C GLU A 16 -3.94 -6.49 -13.99
N GLU A 17 -3.55 -7.52 -14.72
CA GLU A 17 -2.44 -7.45 -15.64
C GLU A 17 -2.65 -6.26 -16.59
N GLN A 18 -1.90 -5.18 -16.34
CA GLN A 18 -1.94 -3.99 -17.17
C GLN A 18 -0.87 -4.16 -18.23
N THR A 19 -1.31 -4.35 -19.47
CA THR A 19 -0.40 -4.31 -20.61
C THR A 19 -0.06 -2.85 -20.90
N LEU A 20 1.21 -2.49 -20.83
CA LEU A 20 1.70 -1.16 -21.22
C LEU A 20 2.31 -1.21 -22.61
N LEU A 21 1.82 -0.38 -23.52
CA LEU A 21 2.39 -0.17 -24.84
C LEU A 21 3.61 0.76 -24.78
N PRO A 22 4.49 0.72 -25.80
CA PRO A 22 5.62 1.64 -25.88
C PRO A 22 5.19 3.11 -25.80
N GLY A 23 5.65 3.82 -24.78
CA GLY A 23 5.35 5.24 -24.56
C GLY A 23 4.03 5.53 -23.84
N GLU A 24 3.29 4.50 -23.42
CA GLU A 24 2.05 4.65 -22.66
C GLU A 24 2.33 5.08 -21.21
N GLN A 25 1.47 5.94 -20.69
CA GLN A 25 1.48 6.38 -19.28
C GLN A 25 0.13 6.04 -18.67
N ILE A 26 0.15 5.45 -17.48
CA ILE A 26 -1.06 5.11 -16.73
C ILE A 26 -0.99 5.67 -15.33
N ASP A 27 -2.14 6.14 -14.83
CA ASP A 27 -2.31 6.54 -13.44
C ASP A 27 -2.76 5.32 -12.62
N MET A 28 -1.94 4.91 -11.66
CA MET A 28 -2.25 3.83 -10.73
C MET A 28 -2.43 4.40 -9.31
N PRO A 29 -3.62 4.94 -8.99
CA PRO A 29 -3.87 5.46 -7.65
C PRO A 29 -3.90 4.33 -6.63
N VAL A 30 -3.27 4.54 -5.47
CA VAL A 30 -3.27 3.61 -4.35
C VAL A 30 -4.17 4.15 -3.24
N PHE A 31 -5.25 3.42 -2.92
CA PHE A 31 -6.15 3.75 -1.84
C PHE A 31 -5.91 2.84 -0.64
N PHE A 32 -5.53 3.45 0.48
CA PHE A 32 -5.31 2.77 1.75
C PHE A 32 -5.90 3.59 2.89
N TYR A 33 -6.10 2.92 4.02
CA TYR A 33 -6.56 3.53 5.26
C TYR A 33 -5.76 2.95 6.42
N ILE A 34 -5.49 3.80 7.41
CA ILE A 34 -4.88 3.38 8.67
C ILE A 34 -5.99 3.34 9.71
N ASP A 35 -6.14 2.20 10.35
CA ASP A 35 -7.09 2.02 11.42
C ASP A 35 -6.78 2.99 12.58
N PRO A 36 -7.76 3.77 13.07
CA PRO A 36 -7.60 4.76 14.13
C PRO A 36 -7.14 4.12 15.44
N GLU A 37 -7.35 2.82 15.65
CA GLU A 37 -6.80 2.10 16.80
C GLU A 37 -5.27 2.22 16.89
N PHE A 38 -4.58 2.48 15.76
CA PHE A 38 -3.14 2.77 15.71
C PHE A 38 -2.75 3.92 16.65
N ALA A 39 -3.57 4.97 16.75
CA ALA A 39 -3.28 6.14 17.57
C ALA A 39 -3.48 5.89 19.08
N THR A 40 -4.15 4.79 19.43
CA THR A 40 -4.51 4.47 20.81
C THR A 40 -3.78 3.24 21.37
N ASP A 41 -3.12 2.44 20.53
CA ASP A 41 -2.34 1.29 21.00
C ASP A 41 -0.96 1.74 21.53
N PRO A 42 -0.65 1.52 22.82
CA PRO A 42 0.66 1.85 23.40
C PRO A 42 1.85 1.18 22.69
N LYS A 43 1.62 0.08 21.96
CA LYS A 43 2.66 -0.60 21.16
C LYS A 43 3.06 0.22 19.93
N MET A 44 2.27 1.20 19.53
CA MET A 44 2.54 2.08 18.39
C MET A 44 3.16 3.42 18.83
N ASP A 45 3.33 3.63 20.13
CA ASP A 45 3.99 4.82 20.67
C ASP A 45 5.39 4.99 20.06
N GLY A 46 5.64 6.17 19.49
CA GLY A 46 6.91 6.51 18.83
C GLY A 46 7.03 6.07 17.37
N ILE A 47 6.06 5.35 16.81
CA ILE A 47 6.01 5.02 15.38
C ILE A 47 5.36 6.18 14.62
N ASN A 48 6.20 7.03 14.01
CA ASN A 48 5.75 8.18 13.22
C ASN A 48 5.83 7.97 11.71
N ASN A 49 6.50 6.90 11.27
CA ASN A 49 6.78 6.64 9.85
C ASN A 49 6.20 5.30 9.43
N LEU A 50 5.33 5.32 8.42
CA LEU A 50 4.84 4.14 7.72
C LEU A 50 5.39 4.18 6.29
N ILE A 51 6.16 3.16 5.91
CA ILE A 51 6.76 3.07 4.57
C ILE A 51 6.11 1.91 3.83
N LEU A 52 5.54 2.20 2.66
CA LEU A 52 4.99 1.22 1.74
C LEU A 52 5.98 0.99 0.60
N SER A 53 6.61 -0.18 0.58
CA SER A 53 7.49 -0.60 -0.51
C SER A 53 6.72 -1.51 -1.46
N TYR A 54 6.63 -1.13 -2.74
CA TYR A 54 6.10 -1.96 -3.81
C TYR A 54 7.15 -2.18 -4.90
N THR A 55 7.04 -3.30 -5.60
CA THR A 55 7.92 -3.64 -6.73
C THR A 55 7.06 -4.17 -7.85
N PHE A 56 7.20 -3.58 -9.03
CA PHE A 56 6.60 -4.11 -10.24
C PHE A 56 7.46 -5.25 -10.77
N PHE A 57 6.84 -6.41 -10.97
CA PHE A 57 7.48 -7.56 -11.58
C PHE A 57 6.91 -7.75 -12.98
N ASN A 58 7.78 -8.03 -13.95
CA ASN A 58 7.33 -8.47 -15.27
C ASN A 58 6.75 -9.86 -15.17
N VAL A 59 5.50 -10.01 -15.58
CA VAL A 59 4.85 -11.30 -15.80
C VAL A 59 5.14 -11.70 -17.25
N LYS A 60 5.50 -12.97 -17.48
CA LYS A 60 5.81 -13.50 -18.82
C LYS A 60 4.59 -14.13 -19.46
#